data_AF-A0A4R6VSC4-F1
#
_entry.id   AF-A0A4R6VSC4-F1
#
_cell.length_a   1.000
_cell.length_b   1.000
_cell.length_c   1.000
_cell.angle_alpha   90.00
_cell.angle_beta   90.00
_cell.angle_gamma   90.00
#
_symmetry.space_group_name_H-M   'P 1'
#
loop_
_entity.id
_entity.type
_entity.pdbx_description
1 polymer ?
#
loop_
_entity_poly.entity_id
_entity_poly.type
_entity_poly.pdbx_seq_one_letter_code
_entity_poly.pdbx_strand_id
1 'polypeptide(L)' 'MTAWTTVSTGAGEEIVSVQVDDGDPFAVMSVGRHTAVLTRDECRRIADALRAASHRHPPA' A
#
# COMPACT_ATOMS: atom_id res chain seq x y z
N MET A 1 -10.16 -13.72 7.77
CA MET A 1 -10.34 -13.72 6.30
C MET A 1 -9.26 -12.81 5.78
N THR A 2 -8.42 -13.30 4.87
CA THR A 2 -7.24 -12.56 4.44
C THR A 2 -7.55 -11.85 3.12
N ALA A 3 -7.32 -10.54 3.08
CA ALA A 3 -7.39 -9.75 1.86
C ALA A 3 -5.99 -9.27 1.47
N TRP A 4 -5.72 -9.23 0.18
CA TRP A 4 -4.45 -8.75 -0.35
C TRP A 4 -4.71 -7.92 -1.61
N THR A 5 -3.88 -6.90 -1.81
CA THR A 5 -3.91 -6.06 -3.00
C THR A 5 -2.48 -5.77 -3.45
N THR A 6 -2.26 -5.73 -4.76
CA THR A 6 -0.95 -5.53 -5.35
C THR A 6 -1.04 -4.51 -6.47
N VAL A 7 -0.06 -3.62 -6.53
CA VAL A 7 0.17 -2.67 -7.61
C VAL A 7 1.44 -3.09 -8.31
N SER A 8 1.33 -3.38 -9.61
CA SER A 8 2.45 -3.79 -10.45
C SER A 8 2.64 -2.79 -11.60
N THR A 9 3.86 -2.76 -12.16
CA THR A 9 4.14 -2.07 -13.42
C THR A 9 3.43 -2.78 -14.57
N GLY A 10 3.33 -2.12 -15.73
CA GLY A 10 2.83 -2.76 -16.96
C GLY A 10 3.69 -3.95 -17.44
N ALA A 11 4.92 -4.08 -16.95
CA ALA A 11 5.80 -5.22 -17.19
C ALA A 11 5.59 -6.37 -16.18
N GLY A 12 4.68 -6.22 -15.21
CA GLY A 12 4.36 -7.23 -14.20
C GLY A 12 5.25 -7.19 -12.95
N GLU A 13 6.17 -6.22 -12.85
CA GLU A 13 6.99 -6.05 -11.64
C GLU A 13 6.15 -5.48 -10.50
N GLU A 14 6.16 -6.15 -9.35
CA GLU A 14 5.48 -5.68 -8.15
C GLU A 14 6.15 -4.41 -7.62
N ILE A 15 5.36 -3.33 -7.52
CA ILE A 15 5.80 -2.05 -6.95
C ILE A 15 5.46 -2.03 -5.46
N VAL A 16 4.21 -2.36 -5.13
CA VAL A 16 3.68 -2.39 -3.77
C VAL A 16 2.68 -3.53 -3.61
N SER A 17 2.78 -4.27 -2.52
CA SER A 17 1.69 -5.16 -2.05
C SER A 17 1.29 -4.82 -0.62
N VAL A 18 0.02 -5.05 -0.31
CA VAL A 18 -0.55 -4.91 1.03
C VAL A 18 -1.35 -6.17 1.34
N GLN A 19 -1.07 -6.78 2.48
CA GLN A 19 -1.80 -7.92 3.01
C GLN A 19 -2.40 -7.57 4.38
N VAL A 20 -3.65 -7.95 4.58
CA VAL A 20 -4.42 -7.75 5.81
C VAL A 20 -5.16 -9.03 6.17
N ASP A 21 -5.26 -9.32 7.46
CA ASP A 21 -6.11 -10.40 7.98
C ASP A 21 -7.22 -9.83 8.87
N ASP A 22 -8.45 -10.25 8.62
CA ASP A 22 -9.62 -9.94 9.45
C ASP A 22 -9.48 -10.64 10.80
N GLY A 23 -8.86 -9.95 11.75
CA GLY A 23 -8.50 -10.45 13.07
C GLY A 23 -7.21 -9.80 13.57
N ASP A 24 -6.38 -9.31 12.65
CA ASP A 24 -5.13 -8.64 12.94
C ASP A 24 -5.29 -7.10 12.83
N PRO A 25 -4.91 -6.32 13.87
CA PRO A 25 -4.84 -4.86 13.79
C PRO A 25 -3.69 -4.36 12.90
N PHE A 26 -2.82 -5.25 12.44
CA PHE A 26 -1.68 -4.96 11.58
C PHE A 26 -1.94 -5.34 10.12
N ALA A 27 -1.18 -4.70 9.24
CA ALA A 27 -1.10 -4.94 7.82
C ALA A 27 0.37 -5.07 7.44
N VAL A 28 0.67 -5.97 6.51
CA VAL A 28 2.02 -6.11 5.95
C VAL A 28 2.04 -5.38 4.62
N MET A 29 2.94 -4.41 4.49
CA MET A 29 3.18 -3.69 3.23
C MET A 29 4.58 -4.01 2.72
N SER A 30 4.68 -4.43 1.47
CA SER A 30 5.95 -4.62 0.78
C SER A 30 6.11 -3.59 -0.33
N VAL A 31 7.31 -3.02 -0.45
CA VAL A 31 7.71 -2.09 -1.52
C VAL A 31 9.06 -2.55 -2.05
N GLY A 32 9.07 -3.18 -3.22
CA GLY A 32 10.25 -3.87 -3.73
C GLY A 32 10.80 -4.90 -2.74
N ARG A 33 11.99 -4.62 -2.16
CA ARG A 33 12.68 -5.52 -1.21
C ARG A 33 12.43 -5.17 0.26
N HIS A 34 11.67 -4.11 0.52
CA HIS A 34 11.41 -3.62 1.86
C HIS A 34 10.03 -4.06 2.30
N THR A 35 9.95 -4.58 3.52
CA THR A 35 8.68 -4.96 4.14
C THR A 35 8.52 -4.21 5.44
N ALA A 36 7.33 -3.65 5.67
CA ALA A 36 6.95 -2.98 6.89
C ALA A 36 5.67 -3.60 7.44
N VAL A 37 5.64 -3.80 8.75
CA VAL A 37 4.41 -4.12 9.49
C VAL A 37 3.85 -2.81 9.99
N LEU A 38 2.62 -2.52 9.63
CA LEU A 38 1.96 -1.26 9.89
C LEU A 38 0.65 -1.52 10.63
N THR A 39 0.30 -0.65 11.55
CA THR A 39 -1.08 -0.59 12.06
C THR A 39 -2.03 -0.12 10.97
N ARG A 40 -3.33 -0.44 11.12
CA ARG A 40 -4.39 0.10 10.23
C ARG A 40 -4.36 1.63 10.10
N ASP A 41 -4.08 2.34 11.19
CA ASP A 41 -4.00 3.81 11.20
C ASP A 41 -2.78 4.36 10.44
N GLU A 42 -1.66 3.64 10.47
CA GLU A 42 -0.48 3.98 9.66
C GLU A 42 -0.74 3.72 8.17
N CYS A 43 -1.35 2.59 7.83
CA CYS A 43 -1.78 2.32 6.45
C CYS A 43 -2.72 3.41 5.92
N ARG A 44 -3.70 3.82 6.73
CA ARG A 44 -4.62 4.92 6.36
C ARG A 44 -3.86 6.22 6.11
N ARG A 45 -2.94 6.61 7.01
CA ARG A 45 -2.13 7.83 6.84
C ARG A 45 -1.26 7.79 5.58
N ILE A 46 -0.67 6.63 5.27
CA ILE A 46 0.12 6.44 4.05
C ILE A 46 -0.78 6.54 2.81
N ALA A 47 -1.93 5.87 2.80
CA ALA A 47 -2.89 5.96 1.70
C ALA A 47 -3.38 7.41 1.46
N ASP A 48 -3.66 8.14 2.54
CA ASP A 48 -4.05 9.55 2.46
C ASP A 48 -2.91 10.42 1.92
N ALA A 49 -1.67 10.18 2.35
CA ALA A 49 -0.49 10.90 1.84
C ALA A 49 -0.25 10.63 0.34
N LEU A 50 -0.38 9.37 -0.10
CA LEU A 50 -0.24 8.98 -1.50
C LEU A 50 -1.34 9.63 -2.37
N ARG A 51 -2.59 9.59 -1.91
CA ARG A 51 -3.71 10.27 -2.58
C ARG A 51 -3.48 11.77 -2.65
N ALA A 52 -3.05 12.39 -1.56
CA ALA A 52 -2.73 13.82 -1.55
C ALA A 52 -1.58 14.16 -2.51
N ALA A 53 -0.57 13.28 -2.64
CA ALA A 53 0.52 13.45 -3.59
C ALA A 53 0.05 13.32 -5.04
N SER A 54 -0.84 12.37 -5.36
CA SER A 54 -1.37 12.21 -6.73
C SER A 54 -2.18 13.41 -7.20
N HIS A 55 -2.84 14.14 -6.28
CA HIS A 55 -3.60 15.33 -6.62
C HIS A 55 -2.75 16.60 -6.80
N ARG A 56 -1.45 16.57 -6.46
CA ARG A 56 -0.55 17.73 -6.62
C ARG A 56 0.05 17.86 -8.02
N HIS A 57 -0.26 16.95 -8.93
CA HIS A 57 0.11 17.07 -10.35
C HIS A 57 -1.13 17.52 -11.14
N PRO A 58 -1.20 18.78 -11.63
CA PRO A 58 -2.06 19.07 -12.77
C PRO A 58 -1.54 18.27 -13.96
N PRO A 59 -2.41 17.71 -14.83
CA PRO A 59 -1.94 17.14 -16.09
C PRO A 59 -1.21 18.25 -16.88
N ALA A 60 0.03 17.96 -17.27
CA ALA A 60 0.80 18.75 -18.22
C ALA A 60 0.26 18.55 -19.64
#